data_AF-E0VZA8-F1
#
_entry.id   AF-E0VZA8-F1
#
_cell.length_a   1.000
_cell.length_b   1.000
_cell.length_c   1.000
_cell.angle_alpha   90.00
_cell.angle_beta   90.00
_cell.angle_gamma   90.00
#
_symmetry.space_group_name_H-M   'P 1'
#
loop_
_entity.id
_entity.type
_entity.pdbx_description
1 polymer ?
#
loop_
_entity_poly.entity_id
_entity_poly.type
_entity_poly.pdbx_seq_one_letter_code
_entity_poly.pdbx_strand_id
1 'polypeptide(L)'
;MPALICFTLGIVAGSKALAELSVPIFLAVTNLYPSLLIFLDKKIELSNASLKVCGSAGTLGTIIIIIIFISNPNSISPILWLLTHIILNIIYYLYLSKMNLDLSNTTQIYYRNFFSVIFLFPISFFLDVLHLPRNGGWEFYGGCFLSGILGTLLQMWTFKISNQPNFLLIEGISKISCSLIAHNLFLSSNIDPFVWILILINFFICMIFINNSRKENVNVKSKINLSIPLEDDDKYMTESSVPLLIV
;
A
#
# COMPACT_ATOMS: atom_id res chain seq x y z
N MET A 1 -6.87 13.89 -13.99
CA MET A 1 -5.74 13.35 -14.78
C MET A 1 -4.44 13.21 -13.99
N PRO A 2 -3.94 14.19 -13.22
CA PRO A 2 -2.66 14.05 -12.48
C PRO A 2 -2.60 12.85 -11.55
N ALA A 3 -3.69 12.55 -10.83
CA ALA A 3 -3.78 11.38 -9.96
C ALA A 3 -3.56 10.05 -10.71
N LEU A 4 -4.08 9.91 -11.92
CA LEU A 4 -3.93 8.69 -12.71
C LEU A 4 -2.50 8.49 -13.21
N ILE A 5 -1.79 9.59 -13.49
CA ILE A 5 -0.36 9.57 -13.83
C ILE A 5 0.45 9.17 -12.61
N CYS A 6 0.19 9.76 -11.44
CA CYS A 6 0.86 9.39 -10.19
C CYS A 6 0.68 7.90 -9.86
N PHE A 7 -0.53 7.36 -10.05
CA PHE A 7 -0.74 5.93 -9.91
C PHE A 7 0.12 5.12 -10.87
N THR A 8 0.08 5.47 -12.14
CA THR A 8 0.75 4.67 -13.17
C THR A 8 2.26 4.69 -12.96
N LEU A 9 2.84 5.85 -12.63
CA LEU A 9 4.24 5.96 -12.24
C LEU A 9 4.53 5.19 -10.94
N GLY A 10 3.58 5.15 -10.00
CA GLY A 10 3.65 4.35 -8.79
C GLY A 10 3.80 2.86 -9.08
N ILE A 11 3.04 2.32 -10.04
CA ILE A 11 3.16 0.91 -10.48
C ILE A 11 4.55 0.65 -11.07
N VAL A 12 5.03 1.53 -11.96
CA VAL A 12 6.37 1.36 -12.56
C VAL A 12 7.44 1.39 -11.47
N ALA A 13 7.40 2.38 -10.58
CA ALA A 13 8.37 2.49 -9.50
C ALA A 13 8.32 1.29 -8.53
N GLY A 14 7.13 0.80 -8.20
CA GLY A 14 6.92 -0.38 -7.37
C GLY A 14 7.49 -1.64 -8.01
N SER A 15 7.14 -1.90 -9.29
CA SER A 15 7.63 -3.04 -10.05
C SER A 15 9.16 -3.06 -10.17
N LYS A 16 9.78 -1.89 -10.38
CA LYS A 16 11.23 -1.75 -10.48
C LYS A 16 11.93 -1.95 -9.13
N ALA A 17 11.34 -1.45 -8.05
CA ALA A 17 11.82 -1.74 -6.69
C ALA A 17 11.74 -3.24 -6.38
N LEU A 18 10.64 -3.91 -6.73
CA LEU A 18 10.42 -5.34 -6.46
C LEU A 18 11.34 -6.26 -7.30
N ALA A 19 11.82 -5.78 -8.45
CA ALA A 19 12.77 -6.52 -9.28
C ALA A 19 14.16 -6.62 -8.64
N GLU A 20 14.55 -5.62 -7.86
CA GLU A 20 15.88 -5.52 -7.23
C GLU A 20 15.86 -5.81 -5.72
N LEU A 21 14.69 -5.70 -5.07
CA LEU A 21 14.53 -5.84 -3.62
C LEU A 21 13.69 -7.07 -3.26
N SER A 22 14.01 -7.72 -2.13
CA SER A 22 13.20 -8.84 -1.67
C SER A 22 11.77 -8.42 -1.28
N VAL A 23 10.81 -9.30 -1.57
CA VAL A 23 9.39 -9.08 -1.27
C VAL A 23 9.13 -8.79 0.23
N PRO A 24 9.74 -9.51 1.20
CA PRO A 24 9.58 -9.21 2.62
C PRO A 24 9.93 -7.76 2.99
N ILE A 25 11.04 -7.26 2.44
CA ILE A 25 11.52 -5.90 2.70
C ILE A 25 10.56 -4.89 2.07
N PHE A 26 10.16 -5.11 0.82
CA PHE A 26 9.19 -4.25 0.14
C PHE A 26 7.90 -4.10 0.98
N LEU A 27 7.31 -5.22 1.41
CA LEU A 27 6.08 -5.22 2.21
C LEU A 27 6.25 -4.49 3.54
N ALA A 28 7.38 -4.66 4.23
CA ALA A 28 7.65 -3.95 5.48
C ALA A 28 7.75 -2.43 5.27
N VAL A 29 8.44 -1.99 4.23
CA VAL A 29 8.63 -0.57 3.94
C VAL A 29 7.34 0.09 3.42
N THR A 30 6.46 -0.65 2.72
CA THR A 30 5.15 -0.10 2.33
C THR A 30 4.27 0.30 3.50
N ASN A 31 4.53 -0.22 4.71
CA ASN A 31 3.86 0.24 5.94
C ASN A 31 4.23 1.68 6.33
N LEU A 32 5.21 2.29 5.68
CA LEU A 32 5.52 3.72 5.82
C LEU A 32 4.37 4.60 5.31
N TYR A 33 3.64 4.15 4.29
CA TYR A 33 2.49 4.86 3.73
C TYR A 33 1.38 5.13 4.77
N PRO A 34 0.76 4.13 5.42
CA PRO A 34 -0.28 4.37 6.42
C PRO A 34 0.26 5.16 7.62
N SER A 35 1.52 4.96 8.01
CA SER A 35 2.13 5.68 9.12
C SER A 35 2.32 7.17 8.84
N LEU A 36 2.75 7.53 7.64
CA LEU A 36 2.83 8.93 7.22
C LEU A 36 1.46 9.58 7.11
N LEU A 37 0.44 8.84 6.64
CA LEU A 37 -0.92 9.37 6.60
C LEU A 37 -1.47 9.71 7.98
N ILE A 38 -1.16 8.91 9.02
CA ILE A 38 -1.52 9.25 10.40
C ILE A 38 -0.85 10.57 10.80
N PHE A 39 0.43 10.79 10.50
CA PHE A 39 1.09 12.07 10.80
C PHE A 39 0.53 13.27 10.03
N LEU A 40 0.05 13.04 8.81
CA LEU A 40 -0.55 14.08 7.96
C LEU A 40 -2.01 14.36 8.29
N ASP A 41 -2.69 13.46 9.00
CA ASP A 41 -4.09 13.61 9.35
C ASP A 41 -4.27 14.65 10.46
N LYS A 42 -4.94 15.75 10.11
CA LYS A 42 -5.25 16.85 11.04
C LYS A 42 -6.41 16.52 11.98
N LYS A 43 -7.11 15.40 11.77
CA LYS A 43 -8.34 15.02 12.52
C LYS A 43 -8.06 14.08 13.70
N ILE A 44 -6.83 13.98 14.18
CA ILE A 44 -6.52 13.14 15.33
C ILE A 44 -7.10 13.78 16.60
N GLU A 45 -8.13 13.15 17.16
CA GLU A 45 -8.64 13.49 18.49
C GLU A 45 -7.59 13.21 19.57
N LEU A 46 -7.34 14.20 20.44
CA LEU A 46 -6.25 14.20 21.43
C LEU A 46 -6.26 13.00 22.38
N SER A 47 -7.44 12.39 22.64
CA SER A 47 -7.57 11.28 23.59
C SER A 47 -6.89 9.99 23.10
N ASN A 48 -6.85 9.77 21.78
CA ASN A 48 -6.35 8.52 21.17
C ASN A 48 -5.14 8.79 20.25
N ALA A 49 -4.66 10.03 20.23
CA ALA A 49 -3.49 10.46 19.47
C ALA A 49 -2.22 9.71 19.90
N SER A 50 -2.04 9.49 21.20
CA SER A 50 -0.79 8.96 21.76
C SER A 50 -0.47 7.54 21.27
N LEU A 51 -1.45 6.63 21.25
CA LEU A 51 -1.26 5.26 20.77
C LEU A 51 -1.11 5.19 19.24
N LYS A 52 -1.87 6.00 18.50
CA LYS A 52 -1.76 6.11 17.03
C LYS A 52 -0.39 6.62 16.62
N VAL A 53 0.07 7.69 17.26
CA VAL A 53 1.36 8.34 17.00
C VAL A 53 2.53 7.47 17.49
N CYS A 54 2.39 6.77 18.62
CA CYS A 54 3.42 5.86 19.10
C CYS A 54 3.58 4.64 18.17
N GLY A 55 2.46 4.04 17.74
CA GLY A 55 2.47 2.95 16.76
C GLY A 55 3.08 3.40 15.41
N SER A 56 2.65 4.54 14.88
CA SER A 56 3.21 5.08 13.64
C SER A 56 4.69 5.44 13.78
N ALA A 57 5.12 6.03 14.90
CA ALA A 57 6.53 6.28 15.18
C ALA A 57 7.36 4.98 15.27
N GLY A 58 6.82 3.94 15.92
CA GLY A 58 7.46 2.63 16.00
C GLY A 58 7.63 1.95 14.63
N THR A 59 6.59 2.02 13.79
CA THR A 59 6.69 1.51 12.40
C THR A 59 7.70 2.31 11.57
N LEU A 60 7.75 3.64 11.70
CA LEU A 60 8.76 4.47 11.02
C LEU A 60 10.17 4.11 11.51
N GLY A 61 10.37 3.97 12.82
CA GLY A 61 11.66 3.60 13.39
C GLY A 61 12.16 2.25 12.85
N THR A 62 11.31 1.22 12.87
CA THR A 62 11.68 -0.10 12.31
C THR A 62 12.00 -0.04 10.83
N ILE A 63 11.25 0.73 10.04
CA ILE A 63 11.50 0.89 8.59
C ILE A 63 12.83 1.60 8.34
N ILE A 64 13.14 2.66 9.10
CA ILE A 64 14.42 3.38 8.98
C ILE A 64 15.59 2.44 9.28
N ILE A 65 15.48 1.62 10.33
CA ILE A 65 16.54 0.66 10.68
C ILE A 65 16.70 -0.40 9.58
N ILE A 66 15.60 -0.93 9.04
CA ILE A 66 15.60 -1.86 7.90
C ILE A 66 16.32 -1.23 6.70
N ILE A 67 15.95 0.01 6.33
CA ILE A 67 16.56 0.72 5.21
C ILE A 67 18.07 0.91 5.44
N ILE A 68 18.49 1.36 6.62
CA ILE A 68 19.92 1.56 6.94
C ILE A 68 20.70 0.25 6.78
N PHE A 69 20.14 -0.85 7.27
CA PHE A 69 20.81 -2.15 7.27
C PHE A 69 20.95 -2.74 5.86
N ILE A 70 19.99 -2.46 4.97
CA ILE A 70 19.99 -2.95 3.58
C ILE A 70 20.64 -1.95 2.62
N SER A 71 20.83 -0.70 3.05
CA SER A 71 21.46 0.35 2.25
C SER A 71 22.92 0.01 1.99
N ASN A 72 23.18 -0.60 0.85
CA ASN A 72 24.52 -0.72 0.34
C ASN A 72 24.95 0.65 -0.22
N PRO A 73 26.05 1.26 0.26
CA PRO A 73 26.51 2.58 -0.20
C PRO A 73 26.75 2.65 -1.72
N ASN A 74 26.89 1.50 -2.37
CA ASN A 74 27.18 1.39 -3.80
C ASN A 74 25.94 1.22 -4.70
N SER A 75 24.73 1.04 -4.13
CA SER A 75 23.50 0.82 -4.91
C SER A 75 22.26 1.46 -4.26
N ILE A 76 22.12 2.77 -4.45
CA ILE A 76 20.98 3.56 -3.93
C ILE A 76 19.70 3.36 -4.79
N SER A 77 19.84 2.79 -6.00
CA SER A 77 18.75 2.63 -6.98
C SER A 77 17.47 2.00 -6.40
N PRO A 78 17.47 0.81 -5.78
CA PRO A 78 16.23 0.12 -5.41
C PRO A 78 15.44 0.83 -4.31
N ILE A 79 16.15 1.38 -3.32
CA ILE A 79 15.54 2.12 -2.20
C ILE A 79 14.92 3.44 -2.71
N LEU A 80 15.57 4.10 -3.67
CA LEU A 80 15.03 5.32 -4.28
C LEU A 80 13.76 5.04 -5.10
N TRP A 81 13.69 3.94 -5.84
CA TRP A 81 12.47 3.51 -6.53
C TRP A 81 11.33 3.23 -5.54
N LEU A 82 11.64 2.57 -4.43
CA LEU A 82 10.67 2.29 -3.36
C LEU A 82 10.14 3.57 -2.68
N LEU A 83 11.02 4.51 -2.36
CA LEU A 83 10.62 5.81 -1.79
C LEU A 83 9.77 6.60 -2.79
N THR A 84 10.15 6.59 -4.07
CA THR A 84 9.37 7.23 -5.14
C THR A 84 7.97 6.63 -5.24
N HIS A 85 7.86 5.30 -5.20
CA HIS A 85 6.59 4.59 -5.17
C HIS A 85 5.71 5.05 -3.99
N ILE A 86 6.27 5.15 -2.77
CA ILE A 86 5.51 5.59 -1.59
C ILE A 86 5.06 7.05 -1.72
N ILE A 87 5.95 7.95 -2.15
CA ILE A 87 5.62 9.37 -2.33
C ILE A 87 4.51 9.52 -3.37
N LEU A 88 4.59 8.81 -4.50
CA LEU A 88 3.57 8.85 -5.54
C LEU A 88 2.21 8.35 -5.03
N ASN A 89 2.19 7.33 -4.16
CA ASN A 89 0.98 6.85 -3.52
C ASN A 89 0.38 7.87 -2.53
N ILE A 90 1.20 8.56 -1.74
CA ILE A 90 0.74 9.63 -0.84
C ILE A 90 0.16 10.79 -1.65
N ILE A 91 0.86 11.23 -2.68
CA ILE A 91 0.40 12.30 -3.57
C ILE A 91 -0.92 11.87 -4.23
N TYR A 92 -0.99 10.65 -4.75
CA TYR A 92 -2.21 10.09 -5.33
C TYR A 92 -3.38 10.14 -4.34
N TYR A 93 -3.17 9.69 -3.09
CA TYR A 93 -4.19 9.74 -2.05
C TYR A 93 -4.65 11.16 -1.74
N LEU A 94 -3.72 12.10 -1.56
CA LEU A 94 -4.05 13.49 -1.27
C LEU A 94 -4.81 14.16 -2.43
N TYR A 95 -4.49 13.81 -3.67
CA TYR A 95 -5.26 14.27 -4.84
C TYR A 95 -6.67 13.68 -4.85
N LEU A 96 -6.80 12.37 -4.58
CA LEU A 96 -8.10 11.71 -4.54
C LEU A 96 -8.97 12.25 -3.40
N SER A 97 -8.39 12.52 -2.22
CA SER A 97 -9.10 13.12 -1.09
C SER A 97 -9.57 14.56 -1.35
N LYS A 98 -8.93 15.29 -2.27
CA LYS A 98 -9.35 16.65 -2.66
C LYS A 98 -10.37 16.63 -3.81
N MET A 99 -10.28 15.62 -4.68
CA MET A 99 -11.24 15.41 -5.75
C MET A 99 -12.46 14.70 -5.16
N ASN A 100 -13.43 15.46 -4.66
CA ASN A 100 -14.75 14.97 -4.24
C ASN A 100 -15.52 14.39 -5.45
N LEU A 101 -15.06 13.25 -5.94
CA LEU A 101 -15.66 12.55 -7.05
C LEU A 101 -16.77 11.64 -6.50
N ASP A 102 -18.02 11.98 -6.83
CA ASP A 102 -19.23 11.18 -6.59
C ASP A 102 -19.28 9.92 -7.49
N LEU A 103 -18.14 9.25 -7.66
CA LEU A 103 -18.01 8.03 -8.43
C LEU A 103 -18.04 6.85 -7.46
N SER A 104 -18.88 5.85 -7.75
CA SER A 104 -18.86 4.56 -7.05
C SER A 104 -17.43 4.01 -7.01
N ASN A 105 -17.00 3.54 -5.84
CA ASN A 105 -15.62 3.09 -5.59
C ASN A 105 -15.16 2.01 -6.59
N THR A 106 -16.05 1.12 -7.03
CA THR A 106 -15.76 0.11 -8.06
C THR A 106 -15.45 0.75 -9.42
N THR A 107 -16.17 1.82 -9.75
CA THR A 107 -15.99 2.59 -10.98
C THR A 107 -14.66 3.32 -10.97
N GLN A 108 -14.24 3.85 -9.81
CA GLN A 108 -12.92 4.47 -9.64
C GLN A 108 -11.77 3.49 -9.87
N ILE A 109 -11.87 2.27 -9.31
CA ILE A 109 -10.87 1.21 -9.52
C ILE A 109 -10.77 0.83 -11.00
N TYR A 110 -11.91 0.69 -11.69
CA TYR A 110 -11.96 0.37 -13.12
C TYR A 110 -11.27 1.44 -13.97
N TYR A 111 -11.66 2.71 -13.82
CA TYR A 111 -11.08 3.81 -14.60
C TYR A 111 -9.57 3.94 -14.40
N ARG A 112 -9.11 3.75 -13.17
CA ARG A 112 -7.70 3.87 -12.83
C ARG A 112 -6.85 2.74 -13.43
N ASN A 113 -7.32 1.50 -13.33
CA ASN A 113 -6.64 0.36 -13.92
C ASN A 113 -6.67 0.42 -15.46
N PHE A 114 -7.80 0.79 -16.05
CA PHE A 114 -7.92 0.95 -17.50
C PHE A 114 -6.98 2.05 -18.04
N PHE A 115 -6.94 3.21 -17.36
CA PHE A 115 -6.03 4.29 -17.73
C PHE A 115 -4.56 3.87 -17.61
N SER A 116 -4.21 3.13 -16.55
CA SER A 116 -2.85 2.62 -16.37
C SER A 116 -2.43 1.70 -17.51
N VAL A 117 -3.31 0.79 -17.96
CA VAL A 117 -3.02 -0.08 -19.12
C VAL A 117 -2.80 0.73 -20.39
N ILE A 118 -3.67 1.71 -20.67
CA ILE A 118 -3.54 2.58 -21.85
C ILE A 118 -2.24 3.37 -21.83
N PHE A 119 -1.81 3.83 -20.65
CA PHE A 119 -0.60 4.63 -20.52
C PHE A 119 0.68 3.78 -20.53
N LEU A 120 0.66 2.62 -19.88
CA LEU A 120 1.82 1.72 -19.82
C LEU A 120 2.11 1.04 -21.15
N PHE A 121 1.08 0.62 -21.89
CA PHE A 121 1.24 -0.08 -23.16
C PHE A 121 2.17 0.66 -24.16
N PRO A 122 1.95 1.94 -24.52
CA PRO A 122 2.85 2.66 -25.43
C PRO A 122 4.23 2.95 -24.81
N ILE A 123 4.30 3.15 -23.50
CA ILE A 123 5.58 3.39 -22.79
C ILE A 123 6.46 2.14 -22.84
N SER A 124 5.87 0.96 -22.72
CA SER A 124 6.59 -0.31 -22.88
C SER A 124 7.21 -0.42 -24.27
N PHE A 125 6.47 -0.10 -25.34
CA PHE A 125 7.05 -0.09 -26.69
C PHE A 125 8.21 0.91 -26.84
N PHE A 126 8.10 2.08 -26.22
CA PHE A 126 9.15 3.09 -26.31
C PHE A 126 10.42 2.70 -25.54
N LEU A 127 10.26 2.01 -24.40
CA LEU A 127 11.37 1.49 -23.59
C LEU A 127 12.04 0.28 -24.23
N ASP A 128 11.25 -0.60 -24.87
CA ASP A 128 11.73 -1.78 -25.59
C ASP A 128 12.59 -1.42 -26.81
N VAL A 129 12.28 -0.29 -27.47
CA VAL A 129 13.09 0.23 -28.58
C VAL A 129 14.44 0.78 -28.08
N LEU A 130 14.54 1.18 -26.81
CA LEU A 130 15.71 1.91 -26.33
C LEU A 130 16.84 0.99 -25.85
N HIS A 131 16.64 0.00 -24.94
CA HIS A 131 17.82 -0.69 -24.36
C HIS A 131 17.64 -2.09 -23.73
N LEU A 132 16.58 -2.89 -23.97
CA LEU A 132 16.51 -4.25 -23.39
C LEU A 132 16.66 -5.39 -24.41
N PRO A 133 17.50 -6.41 -24.14
CA PRO A 133 17.62 -7.59 -24.98
C PRO A 133 16.29 -8.35 -24.98
N ARG A 134 15.76 -8.54 -26.18
CA ARG A 134 14.53 -9.24 -26.55
C ARG A 134 14.59 -10.75 -26.21
N ASN A 135 14.68 -11.09 -24.93
CA ASN A 135 14.62 -12.47 -24.43
C ASN A 135 13.33 -12.80 -23.67
N GLY A 136 12.32 -11.91 -23.71
CA GLY A 136 10.99 -12.22 -23.19
C GLY A 136 10.21 -13.07 -24.18
N GLY A 137 10.26 -14.39 -24.03
CA GLY A 137 9.33 -15.30 -24.73
C GLY A 137 7.87 -15.02 -24.35
N TRP A 138 6.92 -15.73 -24.96
CA TRP A 138 5.48 -15.64 -24.62
C TRP A 138 5.18 -15.81 -23.13
N GLU A 139 6.06 -16.51 -22.41
CA GLU A 139 6.01 -16.72 -20.96
C GLU A 139 6.16 -15.42 -20.16
N PHE A 140 7.02 -14.49 -20.61
CA PHE A 140 7.22 -13.20 -19.94
C PHE A 140 5.97 -12.31 -20.07
N TYR A 141 5.43 -12.21 -21.29
CA TYR A 141 4.19 -11.48 -21.54
C TYR A 141 2.99 -12.09 -20.79
N GLY A 142 2.92 -13.43 -20.74
CA GLY A 142 1.92 -14.15 -19.95
C GLY A 142 2.02 -13.85 -18.45
N GLY A 143 3.24 -13.82 -17.89
CA GLY A 143 3.49 -13.47 -16.49
C GLY A 143 3.09 -12.03 -16.16
N CYS A 144 3.46 -11.06 -17.00
CA CYS A 144 3.05 -9.66 -16.83
C CYS A 144 1.53 -9.50 -16.91
N PHE A 145 0.88 -10.14 -17.88
CA PHE A 145 -0.57 -10.09 -18.06
C PHE A 145 -1.31 -10.71 -16.86
N LEU A 146 -0.87 -11.88 -16.41
CA LEU A 146 -1.45 -12.58 -15.26
C LEU A 146 -1.27 -11.77 -13.96
N SER A 147 -0.08 -11.19 -13.75
CA SER A 147 0.20 -10.31 -12.61
C SER A 147 -0.71 -9.08 -12.60
N GLY A 148 -0.93 -8.47 -13.77
CA GLY A 148 -1.88 -7.35 -13.93
C GLY A 148 -3.30 -7.74 -13.52
N ILE A 149 -3.81 -8.87 -14.04
CA ILE A 149 -5.15 -9.37 -13.69
C ILE A 149 -5.25 -9.65 -12.19
N LEU A 150 -4.29 -10.39 -11.62
CA LEU A 150 -4.26 -10.70 -10.19
C LEU A 150 -4.20 -9.44 -9.33
N GLY A 151 -3.44 -8.43 -9.73
CA GLY A 151 -3.38 -7.14 -9.05
C GLY A 151 -4.73 -6.41 -9.05
N THR A 152 -5.45 -6.40 -10.17
CA THR A 152 -6.79 -5.79 -10.23
C THR A 152 -7.82 -6.55 -9.37
N LEU A 153 -7.79 -7.88 -9.41
CA LEU A 153 -8.65 -8.72 -8.56
C LEU A 153 -8.35 -8.50 -7.08
N LEU A 154 -7.07 -8.44 -6.71
CA LEU A 154 -6.65 -8.17 -5.33
C LEU A 154 -7.16 -6.82 -4.84
N GLN A 155 -7.10 -5.77 -5.66
CA GLN A 155 -7.66 -4.46 -5.32
C GLN A 155 -9.19 -4.52 -5.10
N MET A 156 -9.92 -5.24 -5.96
CA MET A 156 -11.37 -5.40 -5.80
C MET A 156 -11.74 -6.18 -4.53
N TRP A 157 -10.99 -7.24 -4.23
CA TRP A 157 -11.16 -8.02 -3.00
C TRP A 157 -10.80 -7.21 -1.76
N THR A 158 -9.71 -6.47 -1.81
CA THR A 158 -9.26 -5.57 -0.72
C THR A 158 -10.35 -4.55 -0.42
N PHE A 159 -10.97 -3.97 -1.45
CA PHE A 159 -12.11 -3.07 -1.28
C PHE A 159 -13.32 -3.75 -0.64
N LYS A 160 -13.64 -4.99 -1.03
CA LYS A 160 -14.75 -5.75 -0.41
C LYS A 160 -14.51 -6.04 1.07
N ILE A 161 -13.26 -6.36 1.43
CA ILE A 161 -12.87 -6.71 2.81
C ILE A 161 -12.62 -5.45 3.64
N SER A 162 -12.33 -4.29 3.03
CA SER A 162 -12.00 -3.06 3.75
C SER A 162 -13.11 -2.61 4.70
N ASN A 163 -14.37 -2.94 4.40
CA ASN A 163 -15.54 -2.64 5.23
C ASN A 163 -15.69 -3.57 6.45
N GLN A 164 -14.89 -4.63 6.55
CA GLN A 164 -14.96 -5.57 7.68
C GLN A 164 -14.12 -5.08 8.87
N PRO A 165 -14.58 -5.32 10.11
CA PRO A 165 -13.87 -4.88 11.32
C PRO A 165 -12.50 -5.52 11.49
N ASN A 166 -12.28 -6.69 10.88
CA ASN A 166 -11.03 -7.46 10.95
C ASN A 166 -10.08 -7.18 9.78
N PHE A 167 -10.37 -6.22 8.90
CA PHE A 167 -9.57 -5.94 7.71
C PHE A 167 -8.06 -5.81 7.98
N LEU A 168 -7.69 -5.07 9.03
CA LEU A 168 -6.29 -4.81 9.38
C LEU A 168 -5.55 -6.07 9.87
N LEU A 169 -6.28 -6.97 10.53
CA LEU A 169 -5.75 -8.27 10.94
C LEU A 169 -5.56 -9.17 9.71
N ILE A 170 -6.54 -9.19 8.81
CA ILE A 170 -6.46 -9.95 7.55
C ILE A 170 -5.28 -9.44 6.71
N GLU A 171 -5.10 -8.13 6.62
CA GLU A 171 -3.99 -7.50 5.92
C GLU A 171 -2.63 -7.89 6.54
N GLY A 172 -2.49 -7.79 7.86
CA GLY A 172 -1.24 -8.18 8.53
C GLY A 172 -0.91 -9.66 8.38
N ILE A 173 -1.90 -10.55 8.53
CA ILE A 173 -1.73 -11.99 8.26
C ILE A 173 -1.32 -12.20 6.80
N SER A 174 -1.97 -11.52 5.85
CA SER A 174 -1.62 -11.66 4.43
C SER A 174 -0.17 -11.26 4.14
N LYS A 175 0.35 -10.20 4.78
CA LYS A 175 1.75 -9.76 4.64
C LYS A 175 2.73 -10.76 5.26
N ILE A 176 2.41 -11.30 6.44
CA ILE A 176 3.22 -12.35 7.09
C ILE A 176 3.25 -13.61 6.23
N SER A 177 2.09 -14.10 5.80
CA SER A 177 1.99 -15.29 4.94
C SER A 177 2.70 -15.09 3.60
N CYS A 178 2.50 -13.94 2.96
CA CYS A 178 3.17 -13.59 1.69
C CYS A 178 4.70 -13.55 1.87
N SER A 179 5.18 -12.93 2.96
CA SER A 179 6.61 -12.86 3.28
C SER A 179 7.23 -14.26 3.47
N LEU A 180 6.57 -15.15 4.21
CA LEU A 180 7.02 -16.53 4.43
C LEU A 180 7.02 -17.36 3.13
N ILE A 181 5.96 -17.24 2.32
CA ILE A 181 5.85 -17.94 1.04
C ILE A 181 6.93 -17.43 0.09
N ALA A 182 7.12 -16.11 -0.01
CA ALA A 182 8.15 -15.51 -0.84
C ALA A 182 9.55 -15.98 -0.43
N HIS A 183 9.85 -16.04 0.87
CA HIS A 183 11.13 -16.56 1.34
C HIS A 183 11.38 -18.01 0.94
N ASN A 184 10.36 -18.87 1.09
CA ASN A 184 10.47 -20.30 0.75
C ASN A 184 10.55 -20.56 -0.76
N LEU A 185 9.89 -19.74 -1.58
CA LEU A 185 9.94 -19.85 -3.04
C LEU A 185 11.22 -19.25 -3.62
N PHE A 186 11.67 -18.12 -3.08
CA PHE A 186 12.87 -17.41 -3.51
C PHE A 186 14.02 -17.64 -2.52
N LEU A 187 14.42 -18.91 -2.37
CA LEU A 187 15.53 -19.40 -1.54
C LEU A 187 16.88 -18.64 -1.72
N SER A 188 16.97 -17.76 -2.71
CA SER A 188 18.14 -16.93 -3.01
C SER A 188 18.23 -15.64 -2.17
N SER A 189 17.19 -15.23 -1.45
CA SER A 189 17.27 -14.03 -0.60
C SER A 189 17.83 -14.39 0.78
N ASN A 190 19.16 -14.40 0.91
CA ASN A 190 19.85 -14.43 2.21
C ASN A 190 19.60 -13.09 2.93
N ILE A 191 18.42 -12.95 3.52
CA ILE A 191 18.08 -11.83 4.40
C ILE A 191 18.63 -12.18 5.78
N ASP A 192 19.39 -11.26 6.38
CA ASP A 192 19.94 -11.48 7.70
C ASP A 192 18.81 -11.72 8.74
N PRO A 193 19.00 -12.67 9.69
CA PRO A 193 18.00 -12.98 10.70
C PRO A 193 17.55 -11.76 11.52
N PHE A 194 18.44 -10.79 11.71
CA PHE A 194 18.13 -9.53 12.37
C PHE A 194 17.10 -8.69 11.60
N VAL A 195 17.22 -8.63 10.27
CA VAL A 195 16.26 -7.93 9.40
C VAL A 195 14.90 -8.64 9.43
N TRP A 196 14.89 -9.96 9.48
CA TRP A 196 13.66 -10.75 9.65
C TRP A 196 12.92 -10.41 10.93
N ILE A 197 13.64 -10.29 12.05
CA ILE A 197 13.05 -9.88 13.34
C ILE A 197 12.43 -8.48 13.21
N LEU A 198 13.13 -7.54 12.58
CA LEU A 198 12.61 -6.18 12.36
C LEU A 198 11.35 -6.17 11.47
N ILE A 199 11.31 -6.97 10.40
CA ILE A 199 10.14 -7.11 9.51
C ILE A 199 8.95 -7.65 10.30
N LEU A 200 9.15 -8.69 11.12
CA LEU A 200 8.09 -9.26 11.95
C LEU A 200 7.59 -8.24 12.97
N ILE A 201 8.49 -7.54 13.68
CA ILE A 201 8.12 -6.48 14.61
C ILE A 201 7.30 -5.40 13.90
N ASN A 202 7.72 -4.97 12.70
CA ASN A 202 6.98 -3.98 11.92
C ASN A 202 5.55 -4.43 11.62
N PHE A 203 5.36 -5.68 11.17
CA PHE A 203 4.03 -6.23 10.92
C PHE A 203 3.18 -6.34 12.19
N PHE A 204 3.77 -6.75 13.32
CA PHE A 204 3.07 -6.80 14.61
C PHE A 204 2.64 -5.42 15.10
N ILE A 205 3.51 -4.41 15.01
CA ILE A 205 3.18 -3.03 15.38
C ILE A 205 2.04 -2.52 14.50
N CYS A 206 2.11 -2.72 13.18
CA CYS A 206 1.02 -2.35 12.26
C CYS A 206 -0.30 -3.03 12.63
N MET A 207 -0.29 -4.34 12.91
CA MET A 207 -1.50 -5.06 13.28
C MET A 207 -2.12 -4.57 14.58
N ILE A 208 -1.33 -4.42 15.66
CA ILE A 208 -1.86 -4.13 16.99
C ILE A 208 -2.35 -2.67 17.06
N PHE A 209 -1.51 -1.72 16.64
CA PHE A 209 -1.78 -0.31 16.88
C PHE A 209 -2.80 0.26 15.89
N ILE A 210 -2.77 -0.15 14.62
CA ILE A 210 -3.74 0.34 13.62
C ILE A 210 -5.12 -0.30 13.86
N ASN A 211 -5.19 -1.57 14.30
CA ASN A 211 -6.46 -2.25 14.57
C ASN A 211 -7.20 -1.66 15.78
N ASN A 212 -6.49 -1.42 16.89
CA ASN A 212 -7.08 -0.79 18.08
C ASN A 212 -7.61 0.61 17.75
N SER A 213 -6.87 1.35 16.93
CA SER A 213 -7.24 2.68 16.44
C SER A 213 -8.55 2.69 15.64
N ARG A 214 -8.84 1.63 14.88
CA ARG A 214 -10.06 1.52 14.07
C ARG A 214 -11.26 1.10 14.91
N LYS A 215 -11.09 0.14 15.83
CA LYS A 215 -12.17 -0.32 16.72
C LYS A 215 -12.70 0.78 17.63
N GLU A 216 -11.81 1.64 18.12
CA GLU A 216 -12.20 2.79 18.95
C GLU A 216 -13.01 3.83 18.17
N ASN A 217 -12.61 4.17 16.94
CA ASN A 217 -13.36 5.10 16.09
C ASN A 217 -14.80 4.62 15.79
N VAL A 218 -14.97 3.31 15.54
CA VAL A 218 -16.31 2.72 15.31
C VAL A 218 -17.18 2.77 16.58
N ASN A 219 -16.58 2.51 17.76
CA ASN A 219 -17.29 2.56 19.03
C ASN A 219 -17.68 3.98 19.48
N VAL A 220 -16.87 4.99 19.14
CA VAL A 220 -17.21 6.40 19.39
C VAL A 220 -18.37 6.83 18.50
N LYS A 221 -18.32 6.48 17.21
CA LYS A 221 -19.39 6.82 16.25
C LYS A 221 -20.72 6.14 16.57
N SER A 222 -20.70 4.87 17.01
CA SER A 222 -21.91 4.16 17.42
C SER A 222 -22.54 4.73 18.69
N LYS A 223 -21.74 5.24 19.64
CA LYS A 223 -22.24 5.94 20.84
C LYS A 223 -22.86 7.30 20.52
N ILE A 224 -22.29 8.05 19.56
CA ILE A 224 -22.82 9.35 19.13
C ILE A 224 -24.13 9.17 18.36
N ASN A 225 -24.21 8.20 17.45
CA ASN A 225 -25.42 7.90 16.68
C ASN A 225 -26.58 7.36 17.54
N LEU A 226 -26.32 6.84 18.74
CA LEU A 226 -27.37 6.43 19.69
C LEU A 226 -27.98 7.61 20.48
N SER A 227 -27.42 8.81 20.36
CA SER A 227 -27.84 10.02 21.11
C SER A 227 -28.54 11.08 20.26
N ILE A 228 -28.69 10.84 18.95
CA ILE A 228 -29.34 11.75 17.99
C ILE A 228 -30.53 10.97 17.39
N PRO A 229 -31.78 11.48 17.49
CA PRO A 229 -32.93 10.80 16.89
C PRO A 229 -32.80 10.85 15.36
N LEU A 230 -33.11 9.71 14.75
CA LEU A 230 -33.04 9.43 13.31
C LEU A 230 -33.80 10.50 12.51
N GLU A 231 -33.06 11.30 11.75
CA GLU A 231 -33.56 12.04 10.59
C GLU A 231 -32.75 11.54 9.39
N ASP A 232 -33.47 11.17 8.33
CA ASP A 232 -33.04 10.35 7.20
C ASP A 232 -31.67 10.77 6.61
N ASP A 233 -30.64 9.95 6.87
CA ASP A 233 -29.26 10.22 6.48
C ASP A 233 -28.68 9.09 5.61
N ASP A 234 -29.15 9.01 4.37
CA ASP A 234 -28.54 8.21 3.29
C ASP A 234 -27.25 8.86 2.72
N LYS A 235 -26.59 9.75 3.48
CA LYS A 235 -25.58 10.68 2.93
C LYS A 235 -24.19 10.69 3.56
N TYR A 236 -23.86 9.75 4.46
CA TYR A 236 -22.52 9.72 5.07
C TYR A 236 -21.83 8.35 5.00
N MET A 237 -21.58 7.88 3.78
CA MET A 237 -20.55 6.87 3.48
C MET A 237 -19.32 7.52 2.81
N THR A 238 -18.84 8.63 3.36
CA THR A 238 -17.49 9.16 3.06
C THR A 238 -16.61 9.04 4.29
N GLU A 239 -16.56 7.85 4.89
CA GLU A 239 -15.35 7.50 5.63
C GLU A 239 -14.30 7.15 4.59
N SER A 240 -13.29 8.02 4.50
CA SER A 240 -12.04 7.78 3.80
C SER A 240 -11.41 6.51 4.34
N SER A 241 -11.88 5.36 3.87
CA SER A 241 -11.10 4.14 3.84
C SER A 241 -9.85 4.53 3.07
N VAL A 242 -8.73 4.72 3.77
CA VAL A 242 -7.42 4.86 3.16
C VAL A 242 -7.36 3.79 2.07
N PRO A 243 -7.36 4.16 0.78
CA PRO A 243 -7.35 3.19 -0.29
C PRO A 243 -5.98 2.54 -0.21
N LEU A 244 -5.97 1.35 0.39
CA LEU A 244 -4.80 0.56 0.61
C LEU A 244 -4.50 -0.09 -0.73
N LEU A 245 -3.64 0.60 -1.47
CA LEU A 245 -3.22 0.21 -2.78
C LEU A 245 -1.99 -0.67 -2.65
N ILE A 246 -2.28 -1.96 -2.49
CA ILE A 246 -1.29 -3.01 -2.66
C ILE A 246 -1.14 -3.22 -4.17
N VAL A 247 -0.21 -2.49 -4.80
CA VAL A 247 0.71 -2.91 -5.87
C VAL A 247 1.83 -1.87 -5.90
#